data_AF-A0A8T4YUL7-F1
#
_entry.id   AF-A0A8T4YUL7-F1
#
_cell.length_a   1.000
_cell.length_b   1.000
_cell.length_c   1.000
_cell.angle_alpha   90.00
_cell.angle_beta   90.00
_cell.angle_gamma   90.00
#
_symmetry.space_group_name_H-M   'P 1'
#
loop_
_entity.id
_entity.type
_entity.pdbx_description
1 polymer ?
#
loop_
_entity_poly.entity_id
_entity_poly.type
_entity_poly.pdbx_seq_one_letter_code
_entity_poly.pdbx_strand_id
1 'polypeptide(L)'
;VKVRGNLAYGHIRDLVDKGLITEERLGRTKVLRTTRTFADYFSLSSEPRIMRQQLEKIFQQLEAKGKRSASLESQAEQLTGGG
;
A
#
# COMPACT_ATOMS: atom_id res chain seq x y z
N VAL A 1 16.15 -1.37 1.14
CA VAL A 1 15.34 -0.99 -0.05
C VAL A 1 14.93 0.47 0.06
N LYS A 2 15.58 1.40 -0.68
CA LYS A 2 15.17 2.82 -0.75
C LYS A 2 14.08 2.95 -1.82
N VAL A 3 12.82 2.82 -1.43
CA VAL A 3 11.67 3.10 -2.30
C VAL A 3 11.49 4.63 -2.38
N ARG A 4 12.42 5.34 -3.02
CA ARG A 4 12.37 6.80 -3.15
C ARG A 4 12.73 7.22 -4.57
N GLY A 5 11.89 6.84 -5.53
CA GLY A 5 11.81 7.54 -6.81
C GLY A 5 11.00 8.83 -6.67
N ASN A 6 11.10 9.74 -7.65
CA ASN A 6 10.32 11.00 -7.69
C ASN A 6 8.82 10.80 -7.48
N LEU A 7 8.29 9.65 -7.88
CA LEU A 7 6.88 9.27 -7.72
C LEU A 7 6.43 9.23 -6.25
N ALA A 8 7.31 8.88 -5.31
CA ALA A 8 6.97 8.82 -3.90
C ALA A 8 6.51 10.19 -3.36
N TYR A 9 7.10 11.29 -3.83
CA TYR A 9 6.69 12.63 -3.44
C TYR A 9 5.34 13.05 -4.03
N GLY A 10 4.94 12.46 -5.18
CA GLY A 10 3.59 12.61 -5.73
C GLY A 10 2.57 11.93 -4.81
N HIS A 11 2.79 10.66 -4.50
CA HIS A 11 1.91 9.89 -3.62
C HIS A 11 1.78 10.49 -2.22
N ILE A 12 2.88 11.02 -1.65
CA ILE A 12 2.81 11.70 -0.35
C ILE A 12 1.88 12.91 -0.43
N ARG A 13 1.97 13.72 -1.49
CA ARG A 13 1.06 14.87 -1.68
C ARG A 13 -0.39 14.41 -1.79
N ASP A 14 -0.68 13.41 -2.61
CA ASP A 14 -2.04 12.88 -2.75
C ASP A 14 -2.60 12.37 -1.41
N LEU A 15 -1.78 11.71 -0.60
CA LEU A 15 -2.18 11.21 0.72
C LEU A 15 -2.42 12.34 1.72
N VAL A 16 -1.64 13.43 1.64
CA VAL A 16 -1.84 14.64 2.47
C VAL A 16 -3.12 15.35 2.05
N ASP A 17 -3.33 15.56 0.75
CA ASP A 17 -4.51 16.25 0.19
C ASP A 17 -5.81 15.50 0.53
N LYS A 18 -5.75 14.16 0.61
CA LYS A 18 -6.88 13.32 1.05
C LYS A 18 -7.06 13.27 2.57
N GLY A 19 -6.19 13.90 3.36
CA GLY A 19 -6.23 13.88 4.83
C GLY A 19 -5.89 12.51 5.44
N LEU A 20 -5.28 11.61 4.67
CA LEU A 20 -4.90 10.28 5.11
C LEU A 20 -3.57 10.30 5.88
N ILE A 21 -2.68 11.24 5.57
CA ILE A 21 -1.45 11.45 6.35
C ILE A 21 -1.25 12.94 6.65
N THR A 22 -0.53 13.23 7.73
CA THR A 22 -0.03 14.57 8.05
C THR A 22 1.47 14.64 7.83
N GLU A 23 1.95 15.77 7.33
CA GLU A 23 3.38 16.07 7.26
C GLU A 23 3.79 17.16 8.28
N GLU A 24 4.84 16.89 9.04
CA GLU A 24 5.43 17.84 9.99
C GLU A 24 6.90 18.09 9.61
N ARG A 25 7.31 19.36 9.52
CA ARG A 25 8.70 19.72 9.19
C ARG A 25 9.57 19.65 10.44
N LEU A 26 10.56 18.75 10.42
CA LEU A 26 11.59 18.63 11.44
C LEU A 26 12.94 19.00 10.83
N GLY A 27 13.24 20.29 10.84
CA GLY A 27 14.45 20.85 10.21
C GLY A 27 14.47 20.62 8.70
N ARG A 28 15.45 19.86 8.20
CA ARG A 28 15.60 19.51 6.78
C ARG A 28 14.81 18.25 6.38
N THR A 29 14.15 17.61 7.34
CA THR A 29 13.40 16.36 7.13
C THR A 29 11.91 16.61 7.34
N LYS A 30 11.06 15.84 6.65
CA LYS A 30 9.63 15.78 6.95
C LYS A 30 9.32 14.48 7.68
N VAL A 31 8.57 14.57 8.77
CA VAL A 31 7.99 13.43 9.48
C VAL A 31 6.57 13.24 8.97
N LEU A 32 6.25 12.04 8.51
CA LEU A 32 4.92 11.67 8.04
C LEU A 32 4.23 10.82 9.11
N ARG A 33 2.96 11.10 9.38
CA ARG A 33 2.15 10.33 10.32
C ARG A 33 0.80 9.96 9.71
N THR A 34 0.33 8.75 9.95
CA THR A 34 -1.02 8.32 9.58
C THR A 34 -2.05 9.00 10.48
N THR A 35 -3.16 9.43 9.90
CA THR A 35 -4.27 10.05 10.64
C THR A 35 -5.28 9.01 11.10
N ARG A 36 -6.24 9.42 11.94
CA ARG A 36 -7.39 8.57 12.25
C ARG A 36 -8.23 8.27 11.00
N THR A 37 -8.36 9.23 10.09
CA THR A 37 -9.02 9.05 8.79
C THR A 37 -8.37 7.93 7.97
N PHE A 38 -7.04 7.75 8.06
CA PHE A 38 -6.37 6.61 7.45
C PHE A 38 -6.89 5.28 8.00
N ALA A 39 -6.96 5.18 9.32
CA ALA A 39 -7.44 3.96 9.99
C ALA A 39 -8.89 3.66 9.57
N ASP A 40 -9.76 4.67 9.59
CA ASP A 40 -11.16 4.54 9.22
C ASP A 40 -11.32 4.17 7.73
N TYR A 41 -10.56 4.81 6.84
CA TYR A 41 -10.64 4.58 5.39
C TYR A 41 -10.23 3.15 4.99
N PHE A 42 -9.19 2.61 5.61
CA PHE A 42 -8.70 1.25 5.33
C PHE A 42 -9.28 0.19 6.29
N SER A 43 -10.22 0.56 7.16
CA SER A 43 -10.76 -0.30 8.22
C SER A 43 -9.66 -0.96 9.08
N LEU A 44 -8.64 -0.18 9.43
CA LEU A 44 -7.50 -0.58 10.26
C LEU A 44 -7.69 -0.10 11.70
N SER A 45 -6.88 -0.63 12.60
CA SER A 45 -6.79 -0.13 13.97
C SER A 45 -6.21 1.28 13.99
N SER A 46 -6.73 2.14 14.88
CA SER A 46 -6.12 3.44 15.18
C SER A 46 -4.81 3.33 15.97
N GLU A 47 -4.50 2.15 16.53
CA GLU A 47 -3.26 1.94 17.27
C GLU A 47 -2.08 1.64 16.32
N PRO A 48 -1.01 2.46 16.29
CA PRO A 48 0.04 2.35 15.27
C PRO A 48 0.75 0.99 15.20
N ARG A 49 0.90 0.31 16.36
CA ARG A 49 1.54 -1.00 16.44
C ARG A 49 0.70 -2.06 15.72
N ILE A 50 -0.60 -2.06 16.00
CA ILE A 50 -1.55 -3.01 15.41
C ILE A 50 -1.78 -2.69 13.93
N MET A 51 -1.93 -1.40 13.58
CA MET A 51 -2.06 -0.95 12.20
C MET A 51 -0.90 -1.46 11.33
N ARG A 52 0.33 -1.41 11.84
CA ARG A 52 1.51 -1.90 11.13
C ARG A 52 1.45 -3.39 10.86
N GLN A 53 1.08 -4.19 11.86
CA GLN A 53 0.91 -5.64 11.71
C GLN A 53 -0.20 -5.98 10.70
N GLN A 54 -1.32 -5.25 10.74
CA GLN A 54 -2.43 -5.43 9.80
C GLN A 54 -2.00 -5.11 8.37
N LEU A 55 -1.28 -3.99 8.15
CA LEU A 55 -0.75 -3.63 6.85
C LEU A 55 0.21 -4.70 6.30
N GLU A 56 1.15 -5.18 7.12
CA GLU A 56 2.08 -6.24 6.72
C GLU A 56 1.33 -7.50 6.26
N LYS A 57 0.28 -7.91 7.00
CA LYS A 57 -0.56 -9.05 6.61
C LYS A 57 -1.31 -8.81 5.30
N ILE A 58 -1.89 -7.63 5.11
CA ILE A 58 -2.59 -7.26 3.86
C ILE A 58 -1.61 -7.34 2.68
N PHE A 59 -0.42 -6.77 2.80
CA PHE A 59 0.57 -6.81 1.72
C PHE A 59 1.02 -8.24 1.40
N GLN A 60 1.30 -9.08 2.41
CA GLN A 60 1.63 -10.49 2.19
C GLN A 60 0.51 -11.25 1.44
N GLN A 61 -0.75 -10.99 1.80
CA GLN A 61 -1.90 -11.60 1.12
C GLN A 61 -2.04 -11.11 -0.33
N LEU A 62 -1.80 -9.83 -0.59
CA LEU A 62 -1.82 -9.27 -1.94
C LEU A 62 -0.71 -9.86 -2.81
N GLU A 63 0.50 -10.01 -2.29
CA GLU A 63 1.61 -10.66 -3.01
C GLU A 63 1.31 -12.14 -3.32
N ALA A 64 0.73 -12.87 -2.36
CA ALA A 64 0.33 -14.25 -2.56
C ALA A 64 -0.80 -14.40 -3.59
N LYS A 65 -1.78 -13.49 -3.58
CA LYS A 65 -2.90 -13.49 -4.53
C LYS A 65 -2.46 -13.09 -5.93
N GLY A 66 -1.55 -12.12 -6.06
CA GLY A 66 -0.97 -11.72 -7.35
C GLY A 66 -0.26 -12.88 -8.06
N LYS A 67 0.51 -13.68 -7.32
CA LYS A 67 1.15 -14.90 -7.87
C LYS A 67 0.14 -15.97 -8.29
N ARG A 68 -0.96 -16.11 -7.53
CA ARG A 68 -2.03 -17.06 -7.84
C ARG A 68 -2.81 -16.69 -9.09
N SER A 69 -3.11 -15.40 -9.27
CA SER A 69 -3.83 -14.91 -10.46
C SER A 69 -2.99 -15.09 -11.72
N ALA A 70 -1.70 -14.72 -11.68
CA ALA A 70 -0.78 -14.92 -12.81
C ALA A 70 -0.65 -16.40 -13.20
N SER A 71 -0.62 -17.31 -12.22
CA SER A 71 -0.54 -18.76 -12.50
C SER A 71 -1.84 -19.34 -13.07
N LEU A 72 -3.00 -18.75 -12.78
CA LEU A 72 -4.30 -19.19 -13.33
C LEU A 72 -4.51 -18.68 -14.75
N GLU A 73 -4.07 -17.46 -15.07
CA GLU A 73 -4.11 -16.91 -16.44
C GLU A 73 -3.23 -17.74 -17.39
N SER A 74 -1.99 -18.08 -16.98
CA SER A 74 -1.10 -18.93 -17.78
C SER A 74 -1.63 -20.35 -18.03
N GLN A 75 -2.53 -20.85 -17.18
CA GLN A 75 -3.17 -22.15 -17.35
C GLN A 75 -4.42 -22.07 -18.26
N ALA A 76 -5.16 -20.97 -18.24
CA ALA A 76 -6.33 -20.76 -19.09
C ALA A 76 -5.93 -20.55 -20.56
N GLU A 77 -4.85 -19.81 -20.83
CA GLU A 77 -4.36 -19.56 -22.20
C GLU A 77 -3.85 -20.84 -22.90
N GLN A 78 -3.37 -21.84 -22.14
CA GLN A 78 -2.94 -23.13 -22.68
C GLN A 78 -4.10 -24.03 -23.13
N LEU A 79 -5.32 -23.80 -22.62
CA LEU A 79 -6.51 -24.61 -22.92
C LEU A 79 -7.34 -24.07 -24.09
N THR A 80 -7.14 -22.81 -24.50
CA THR A 80 -7.93 -22.16 -25.56
C THR A 80 -7.20 -22.03 -26.90
N GLY A 81 -5.94 -22.47 -26.99
CA GLY A 81 -5.07 -22.32 -28.17
C GLY A 81 -5.00 -23.52 -29.12
N GLY A 82 -6.11 -24.22 -29.35
CA GLY A 82 -6.19 -25.34 -30.29
C GLY A 82 -7.35 -25.18 -31.26
N GLY A 83 -7.11 -24.50 -32.38
CA GLY A 83 -8.00 -24.35 -33.53
C GLY A 83 -7.23 -23.87 -34.74
#